data_AF-A0A815UAU1-F1
#
_entry.id   AF-A0A815UAU1-F1
#
_cell.length_a   1.000
_cell.length_b   1.000
_cell.length_c   1.000
_cell.angle_alpha   90.00
_cell.angle_beta   90.00
_cell.angle_gamma   90.00
#
_symmetry.space_group_name_H-M   'P 1'
#
loop_
_entity.id
_entity.type
_entity.pdbx_description
1 polymer ?
#
loop_
_entity_poly.entity_id
_entity_poly.type
_entity_poly.pdbx_seq_one_letter_code
_entity_poly.pdbx_strand_id
1 'polypeptide(L)'
;LIYDYERQWTEKAIDDIAAKHFSNVDLNTALKRPILFSDWLAGHYASIDEDELRQYIQGRLKTDYEEEVGIQLVFFNQVLDQVLRIDRVFRQPQDHLLLIGLSGTGKATLCRFVHNKYTAADFDDDLRQLLRHSGCKGEKIVFLLDESNVMDSSFLERMNTLLANGEVRGLFEGDEYSALLNLCKEGAQRQGLMLDSNDELYKWFTIQIINIKKMDQFMYPILTNLLCEPLKNQLKVQDDKKVELDNCTVAIEPYNMAELNLLDNDFVILNGRKLRETILVVIQDERCVADCIIMNHIIQKNLQVHDGHRVTINKCKQIVECKLIKILPTESSFKKITITNDEMRNTIKQYFSALRESITHKDDIFTICINTHDIVFKVIETDPSLYGRVTQDTVINCEGDPIKDEELYEE
;
A
#
# COMPACT_ATOMS: atom_id res chain seq x y z
N LEU A 1 15.87 4.86 16.95
CA LEU A 1 15.95 6.32 17.15
C LEU A 1 14.75 6.93 16.46
N ILE A 2 13.98 7.73 17.19
CA ILE A 2 12.68 8.24 16.75
C ILE A 2 12.87 9.59 16.05
N TYR A 3 13.67 10.48 16.64
CA TYR A 3 13.86 11.83 16.11
C TYR A 3 15.19 11.97 15.36
N ASP A 4 15.24 12.86 14.37
CA ASP A 4 16.45 13.08 13.58
C ASP A 4 17.61 13.66 14.38
N TYR A 5 17.33 14.47 15.40
CA TYR A 5 18.39 14.96 16.29
C TYR A 5 19.07 13.82 17.06
N GLU A 6 18.35 12.74 17.38
CA GLU A 6 18.93 11.57 18.05
C GLU A 6 19.86 10.82 17.09
N ARG A 7 19.46 10.70 15.81
CA ARG A 7 20.27 10.07 14.77
C ARG A 7 21.57 10.85 14.56
N GLN A 8 21.47 12.17 14.38
CA GLN A 8 22.62 13.06 14.25
C GLN A 8 23.54 12.99 15.48
N TRP A 9 22.95 12.94 16.68
CA TRP A 9 23.71 12.78 17.91
C TRP A 9 24.49 11.47 17.93
N THR A 10 23.88 10.35 17.51
CA THR A 10 24.59 9.06 17.44
C THR A 10 25.70 9.05 16.40
N GLU A 11 25.48 9.65 15.23
CA GLU A 11 26.52 9.74 14.19
C GLU A 11 27.72 10.55 14.67
N LYS A 12 27.46 11.69 15.31
CA LYS A 12 28.51 12.51 15.91
C LYS A 12 29.25 11.76 17.03
N ALA A 13 28.53 11.04 17.88
CA ALA A 13 29.15 10.25 18.94
C ALA A 13 30.07 9.16 18.38
N ILE A 14 29.69 8.53 17.25
CA ILE A 14 30.55 7.56 16.55
C ILE A 14 31.84 8.23 16.07
N ASP A 15 31.75 9.41 15.42
CA ASP A 15 32.92 10.16 14.95
C ASP A 15 33.83 10.58 16.10
N ASP A 16 33.26 11.13 17.17
CA ASP A 16 34.00 11.61 18.34
C ASP A 16 34.75 10.45 19.03
N ILE A 17 34.10 9.29 19.17
CA ILE A 17 34.72 8.08 19.74
C ILE A 17 35.81 7.55 18.81
N ALA A 18 35.56 7.51 17.50
CA ALA A 18 36.54 7.02 16.54
C ALA A 18 37.79 7.91 16.51
N ALA A 19 37.63 9.24 16.50
CA ALA A 19 38.72 10.20 16.58
C ALA A 19 39.53 10.09 17.86
N LYS A 20 38.86 9.80 18.99
CA LYS A 20 39.52 9.62 20.27
C LYS A 20 40.38 8.34 20.33
N HIS A 21 39.91 7.26 19.72
CA HIS A 21 40.52 5.93 19.89
C HIS A 21 41.39 5.48 18.70
N PHE A 22 41.20 6.04 17.50
CA PHE A 22 41.89 5.64 16.28
C PHE A 22 42.61 6.82 15.60
N SER A 23 43.67 7.33 16.24
CA SER A 23 44.39 8.53 15.81
C SER A 23 45.17 8.40 14.48
N ASN A 24 45.42 7.17 14.02
CA ASN A 24 46.23 6.88 12.82
C ASN A 24 45.39 6.42 11.62
N VAL A 25 44.07 6.56 11.68
CA VAL A 25 43.14 6.14 10.63
C VAL A 25 42.53 7.37 9.98
N ASP A 26 42.43 7.36 8.64
CA ASP A 26 41.65 8.36 7.93
C ASP A 26 40.15 8.08 8.13
N LEU A 27 39.55 8.78 9.09
CA LEU A 27 38.14 8.64 9.43
C LEU A 27 37.20 9.04 8.29
N ASN A 28 37.63 9.92 7.38
CA ASN A 28 36.81 10.33 6.24
C ASN A 28 36.57 9.16 5.28
N THR A 29 37.59 8.31 5.11
CA THR A 29 37.49 7.08 4.33
C THR A 29 36.83 5.96 5.13
N ALA A 30 37.25 5.76 6.39
CA ALA A 30 36.78 4.64 7.21
C ALA A 30 35.30 4.75 7.63
N LEU A 31 34.81 5.97 7.83
CA LEU A 31 33.42 6.25 8.20
C LEU A 31 32.69 6.99 7.08
N LYS A 32 33.06 6.77 5.82
CA LYS A 32 32.33 7.35 4.68
C LYS A 32 30.86 6.91 4.74
N ARG A 33 29.94 7.88 4.73
CA ARG A 33 28.49 7.62 4.68
C ARG A 33 27.99 7.57 3.22
N PRO A 34 26.93 6.79 2.92
CA PRO A 34 26.22 5.88 3.83
C PRO A 34 27.06 4.62 4.17
N ILE A 35 26.94 4.12 5.40
CA ILE A 35 27.68 2.94 5.87
C ILE A 35 26.86 1.69 5.55
N LEU A 36 27.10 1.10 4.37
CA LEU A 36 26.34 -0.03 3.84
C LEU A 36 27.18 -1.31 3.81
N PHE A 37 26.62 -2.42 4.29
CA PHE A 37 27.31 -3.73 4.31
C PHE A 37 26.41 -4.86 3.84
N SER A 38 26.90 -5.67 2.91
CA SER A 38 26.23 -6.88 2.42
C SER A 38 27.23 -7.84 1.76
N ASP A 39 26.79 -9.05 1.44
CA ASP A 39 27.52 -10.07 0.68
C ASP A 39 26.98 -10.28 -0.74
N TRP A 40 25.96 -9.53 -1.15
CA TRP A 40 25.27 -9.78 -2.42
C TRP A 40 26.13 -9.56 -3.65
N LEU A 41 27.08 -8.62 -3.58
CA LEU A 41 27.99 -8.32 -4.70
C LEU A 41 29.29 -9.12 -4.61
N ALA A 42 29.89 -9.18 -3.41
CA ALA A 42 31.24 -9.71 -3.21
C ALA A 42 31.28 -11.19 -2.82
N GLY A 43 30.13 -11.83 -2.57
CA GLY A 43 30.02 -13.22 -2.09
C GLY A 43 30.51 -13.43 -0.65
N HIS A 44 30.94 -12.37 0.03
CA HIS A 44 31.30 -12.33 1.43
C HIS A 44 30.90 -10.98 2.02
N TYR A 45 30.64 -10.93 3.32
CA TYR A 45 30.09 -9.75 3.97
C TYR A 45 31.13 -8.61 4.01
N ALA A 46 30.87 -7.54 3.26
CA ALA A 46 31.80 -6.42 3.09
C ALA A 46 31.04 -5.09 2.91
N SER A 47 31.79 -3.98 2.98
CA SER A 47 31.25 -2.65 2.66
C SER A 47 30.92 -2.58 1.17
N ILE A 48 29.80 -1.94 0.82
CA ILE A 48 29.31 -1.82 -0.56
C ILE A 48 29.04 -0.35 -0.90
N ASP A 49 29.31 0.02 -2.15
CA ASP A 49 28.96 1.34 -2.68
C ASP A 49 27.44 1.46 -2.95
N GLU A 50 26.88 2.65 -2.67
CA GLU A 50 25.44 2.88 -2.80
C GLU A 50 24.94 2.67 -4.24
N ASP A 51 25.69 3.14 -5.24
CA ASP A 51 25.27 3.07 -6.63
C ASP A 51 25.31 1.63 -7.16
N GLU A 52 26.33 0.86 -6.77
CA GLU A 52 26.43 -0.56 -7.11
C GLU A 52 25.29 -1.38 -6.49
N LEU A 53 24.97 -1.13 -5.21
CA LEU A 53 23.85 -1.77 -4.55
C LEU A 53 22.52 -1.42 -5.23
N ARG A 54 22.32 -0.14 -5.56
CA ARG A 54 21.11 0.33 -6.24
C ARG A 54 20.92 -0.38 -7.57
N GLN A 55 21.96 -0.43 -8.41
CA GLN A 55 21.91 -1.09 -9.71
C GLN A 55 21.62 -2.59 -9.58
N TYR A 56 22.24 -3.24 -8.60
CA TYR A 56 22.01 -4.67 -8.34
C TYR A 56 20.55 -4.96 -7.98
N ILE A 57 19.97 -4.19 -7.05
CA ILE A 57 18.58 -4.40 -6.63
C ILE A 57 17.62 -4.04 -7.78
N GLN A 58 17.89 -2.98 -8.54
CA GLN A 58 17.12 -2.61 -9.74
C GLN A 58 17.11 -3.73 -10.79
N GLY A 59 18.27 -4.31 -11.08
CA GLY A 59 18.39 -5.41 -12.05
C GLY A 59 17.62 -6.66 -11.62
N ARG A 60 17.67 -6.98 -10.32
CA ARG A 60 16.89 -8.09 -9.74
C ARG A 60 15.38 -7.85 -9.85
N LEU A 61 14.89 -6.66 -9.50
CA LEU A 61 13.46 -6.36 -9.48
C LEU A 61 12.83 -6.19 -10.87
N LYS A 62 13.60 -5.71 -11.85
CA LYS A 62 13.09 -5.49 -13.20
C LYS A 62 12.70 -6.79 -13.92
N THR A 63 13.37 -7.89 -13.58
CA THR A 63 13.20 -9.17 -14.30
C THR A 63 11.89 -9.87 -13.94
N ASP A 64 11.39 -9.77 -12.70
CA ASP A 64 10.16 -10.49 -12.32
C ASP A 64 8.92 -9.57 -12.10
N TYR A 65 9.08 -8.24 -11.94
CA TYR A 65 7.95 -7.33 -11.61
C TYR A 65 7.27 -6.67 -12.83
N GLU A 66 8.03 -6.40 -13.91
CA GLU A 66 7.46 -5.88 -15.17
C GLU A 66 6.58 -6.94 -15.87
N GLU A 67 6.83 -8.23 -15.63
CA GLU A 67 6.05 -9.33 -16.21
C GLU A 67 4.74 -9.64 -15.43
N GLU A 68 4.70 -9.42 -14.11
CA GLU A 68 3.52 -9.79 -13.28
C GLU A 68 2.57 -8.64 -12.92
N VAL A 69 3.07 -7.41 -12.68
CA VAL A 69 2.24 -6.36 -12.01
C VAL A 69 2.30 -4.97 -12.68
N GLY A 70 3.30 -4.69 -13.52
CA GLY A 70 3.35 -3.43 -14.29
C GLY A 70 3.56 -2.16 -13.46
N ILE A 71 4.11 -2.28 -12.25
CA ILE A 71 4.40 -1.15 -11.35
C ILE A 71 5.85 -0.69 -11.51
N GLN A 72 6.06 0.61 -11.71
CA GLN A 72 7.38 1.22 -11.78
C GLN A 72 7.95 1.46 -10.37
N LEU A 73 8.92 0.64 -9.96
CA LEU A 73 9.58 0.76 -8.64
C LEU A 73 10.56 1.94 -8.62
N VAL A 74 10.42 2.84 -7.65
CA VAL A 74 11.32 3.98 -7.42
C VAL A 74 12.17 3.71 -6.18
N PHE A 75 13.50 3.82 -6.32
CA PHE A 75 14.45 3.52 -5.24
C PHE A 75 14.90 4.80 -4.53
N PHE A 76 14.64 4.89 -3.22
CA PHE A 76 15.18 5.94 -2.35
C PHE A 76 16.36 5.41 -1.53
N ASN A 77 17.34 6.27 -1.24
CA ASN A 77 18.58 5.88 -0.51
C ASN A 77 18.26 5.27 0.86
N GLN A 78 17.20 5.74 1.51
CA GLN A 78 16.72 5.21 2.79
C GLN A 78 16.25 3.75 2.69
N VAL A 79 15.66 3.36 1.55
CA VAL A 79 15.18 1.99 1.37
C VAL A 79 16.35 1.01 1.22
N LEU A 80 17.44 1.42 0.58
CA LEU A 80 18.66 0.61 0.49
C LEU A 80 19.18 0.22 1.88
N ASP A 81 19.23 1.18 2.81
CA ASP A 81 19.62 0.94 4.19
C ASP A 81 18.63 0.02 4.93
N GLN A 82 17.31 0.25 4.79
CA GLN A 82 16.30 -0.60 5.43
C GLN A 82 16.37 -2.05 4.95
N VAL A 83 16.53 -2.23 3.65
CA VAL A 83 16.67 -3.53 3.00
C VAL A 83 17.87 -4.29 3.59
N LEU A 84 19.03 -3.65 3.72
CA LEU A 84 20.21 -4.29 4.30
C LEU A 84 20.04 -4.62 5.79
N ARG A 85 19.30 -3.79 6.54
CA ARG A 85 18.98 -4.09 7.95
C ARG A 85 18.11 -5.33 8.07
N ILE A 86 17.11 -5.44 7.22
CA ILE A 86 16.13 -6.53 7.21
C ILE A 86 16.80 -7.83 6.78
N ASP A 87 17.60 -7.79 5.71
CA ASP A 87 18.44 -8.89 5.29
C ASP A 87 19.39 -9.33 6.42
N ARG A 88 20.00 -8.40 7.17
CA ARG A 88 20.86 -8.75 8.32
C ARG A 88 20.09 -9.49 9.43
N VAL A 89 18.87 -9.07 9.76
CA VAL A 89 18.00 -9.77 10.75
C VAL A 89 17.72 -11.19 10.28
N PHE A 90 17.36 -11.37 9.02
CA PHE A 90 17.02 -12.69 8.48
C PHE A 90 18.18 -13.66 8.33
N ARG A 91 19.42 -13.18 8.35
CA ARG A 91 20.61 -14.04 8.41
C ARG A 91 20.86 -14.58 9.82
N GLN A 92 20.35 -13.92 10.86
CA GLN A 92 20.54 -14.33 12.24
C GLN A 92 19.57 -15.47 12.58
N PRO A 93 20.05 -16.59 13.16
CA PRO A 93 19.16 -17.62 13.65
C PRO A 93 18.37 -17.08 14.86
N GLN A 94 17.08 -17.43 14.94
CA GLN A 94 16.17 -17.05 16.02
C GLN A 94 15.83 -15.55 16.12
N ASP A 95 16.04 -14.77 15.04
CA ASP A 95 15.76 -13.34 15.07
C ASP A 95 14.42 -13.01 14.40
N HIS A 96 13.63 -12.18 15.07
CA HIS A 96 12.29 -11.77 14.64
C HIS A 96 12.29 -10.27 14.36
N LEU A 97 11.65 -9.86 13.27
CA LEU A 97 11.62 -8.47 12.86
C LEU A 97 10.30 -7.81 13.24
N LEU A 98 10.35 -6.74 14.03
CA LEU A 98 9.21 -5.83 14.22
C LEU A 98 9.47 -4.52 13.47
N LEU A 99 8.67 -4.28 12.42
CA LEU A 99 8.73 -3.04 11.66
C LEU A 99 7.77 -2.00 12.23
N ILE A 100 8.29 -1.00 12.94
CA ILE A 100 7.50 0.10 13.49
C ILE A 100 7.51 1.29 12.52
N GLY A 101 6.37 1.94 12.35
CA GLY A 101 6.26 3.28 11.73
C GLY A 101 4.85 3.58 11.28
N LEU A 102 4.66 4.79 10.75
CA LEU A 102 3.35 5.31 10.39
C LEU A 102 2.66 4.41 9.35
N SER A 103 1.32 4.33 9.42
CA SER A 103 0.52 3.56 8.48
C SER A 103 0.80 4.01 7.03
N GLY A 104 1.11 3.04 6.17
CA GLY A 104 1.43 3.25 4.77
C GLY A 104 2.85 3.76 4.48
N THR A 105 3.86 3.29 5.22
CA THR A 105 5.25 3.31 4.73
C THR A 105 5.61 1.98 4.05
N GLY A 106 4.70 1.39 3.27
CA GLY A 106 4.87 0.08 2.60
C GLY A 106 4.87 -1.17 3.49
N LYS A 107 4.77 -1.06 4.83
CA LYS A 107 4.89 -2.22 5.75
C LYS A 107 3.86 -3.35 5.53
N ALA A 108 2.70 -3.04 4.93
CA ALA A 108 1.52 -3.90 4.89
C ALA A 108 1.10 -4.38 3.49
N THR A 109 1.87 -4.06 2.43
CA THR A 109 1.37 -4.10 1.04
C THR A 109 1.01 -5.50 0.52
N LEU A 110 1.44 -6.61 1.16
CA LEU A 110 1.05 -7.97 0.77
C LEU A 110 0.12 -8.71 1.76
N CYS A 111 -0.32 -8.12 2.87
CA CYS A 111 -1.29 -8.77 3.77
C CYS A 111 -2.76 -8.64 3.30
N ARG A 112 -2.99 -8.35 2.01
CA ARG A 112 -4.32 -8.05 1.43
C ARG A 112 -5.18 -9.28 1.13
N PHE A 113 -4.84 -10.45 1.66
CA PHE A 113 -5.61 -11.69 1.52
C PHE A 113 -6.28 -12.17 2.80
N VAL A 114 -6.54 -11.27 3.75
CA VAL A 114 -7.37 -11.63 4.89
C VAL A 114 -8.81 -11.21 4.60
N HIS A 115 -9.60 -12.19 4.14
CA HIS A 115 -11.03 -12.07 3.91
C HIS A 115 -11.72 -11.37 5.10
N ASN A 116 -12.75 -10.54 4.83
CA ASN A 116 -13.55 -9.79 5.83
C ASN A 116 -14.28 -10.66 6.90
N LYS A 117 -13.94 -11.95 7.03
CA LYS A 117 -14.49 -12.91 8.01
C LYS A 117 -13.41 -13.86 8.57
N TYR A 118 -12.17 -13.40 8.70
CA TYR A 118 -11.10 -14.23 9.26
C TYR A 118 -11.32 -14.48 10.76
N THR A 119 -11.45 -15.75 11.13
CA THR A 119 -11.70 -16.18 12.50
C THR A 119 -10.42 -16.71 13.16
N ALA A 120 -10.44 -16.87 14.49
CA ALA A 120 -9.34 -17.51 15.21
C ALA A 120 -9.08 -18.96 14.76
N ALA A 121 -10.11 -19.66 14.26
CA ALA A 121 -9.97 -21.02 13.75
C ALA A 121 -9.24 -21.05 12.39
N ASP A 122 -9.51 -20.07 11.53
CA ASP A 122 -8.81 -19.91 10.24
C ASP A 122 -7.33 -19.63 10.49
N PHE A 123 -7.03 -18.79 11.48
CA PHE A 123 -5.65 -18.53 11.89
C PHE A 123 -4.92 -19.77 12.40
N ASP A 124 -5.57 -20.55 13.25
CA ASP A 124 -4.97 -21.79 13.76
C ASP A 124 -4.68 -22.77 12.60
N ASP A 125 -5.55 -22.84 11.59
CA ASP A 125 -5.29 -23.67 10.41
C ASP A 125 -4.10 -23.17 9.57
N ASP A 126 -4.06 -21.87 9.27
CA ASP A 126 -2.93 -21.26 8.55
C ASP A 126 -1.61 -21.48 9.29
N LEU A 127 -1.63 -21.32 10.62
CA LEU A 127 -0.45 -21.54 11.44
C LEU A 127 -0.02 -23.01 11.44
N ARG A 128 -0.96 -23.96 11.50
CA ARG A 128 -0.64 -25.40 11.36
C ARG A 128 0.00 -25.69 10.01
N GLN A 129 -0.54 -25.16 8.92
CA GLN A 129 -0.01 -25.36 7.58
C GLN A 129 1.42 -24.80 7.49
N LEU A 130 1.62 -23.57 7.98
CA LEU A 130 2.93 -22.91 7.99
C LEU A 130 3.97 -23.74 8.77
N LEU A 131 3.64 -24.18 9.98
CA LEU A 131 4.55 -24.96 10.81
C LEU A 131 4.83 -26.34 10.20
N ARG A 132 3.88 -26.98 9.51
CA ARG A 132 4.12 -28.24 8.79
C ARG A 132 5.07 -28.04 7.61
N HIS A 133 4.89 -27.00 6.82
CA HIS A 133 5.77 -26.70 5.69
C HIS A 133 7.20 -26.40 6.17
N SER A 134 7.35 -25.58 7.21
CA SER A 134 8.66 -25.27 7.77
C SER A 134 9.28 -26.45 8.51
N GLY A 135 8.60 -26.97 9.53
CA GLY A 135 9.14 -27.96 10.44
C GLY A 135 9.23 -29.38 9.90
N CYS A 136 8.39 -29.79 8.93
CA CYS A 136 8.43 -31.15 8.37
C CYS A 136 9.11 -31.23 7.00
N LYS A 137 8.95 -30.20 6.16
CA LYS A 137 9.52 -30.19 4.81
C LYS A 137 10.84 -29.44 4.72
N GLY A 138 11.21 -28.67 5.75
CA GLY A 138 12.40 -27.81 5.72
C GLY A 138 12.23 -26.65 4.76
N GLU A 139 11.00 -26.30 4.40
CA GLU A 139 10.72 -25.15 3.56
C GLU A 139 10.99 -23.88 4.35
N LYS A 140 11.57 -22.89 3.68
CA LYS A 140 11.85 -21.61 4.29
C LYS A 140 10.62 -20.75 4.12
N ILE A 141 10.10 -20.21 5.21
CA ILE A 141 8.85 -19.46 5.19
C ILE A 141 9.07 -18.16 5.95
N VAL A 142 8.53 -17.09 5.41
CA VAL A 142 8.42 -15.80 6.09
C VAL A 142 6.96 -15.58 6.36
N PHE A 143 6.60 -15.47 7.63
CA PHE A 143 5.26 -15.08 8.03
C PHE A 143 5.21 -13.56 8.17
N LEU A 144 4.41 -12.91 7.32
CA LEU A 144 4.18 -11.46 7.38
C LEU A 144 2.83 -11.21 8.04
N LEU A 145 2.84 -10.38 9.09
CA LEU A 145 1.65 -10.02 9.85
C LEU A 145 1.57 -8.50 9.96
N ASP A 146 0.44 -7.92 9.56
CA ASP A 146 0.12 -6.52 9.78
C ASP A 146 -0.82 -6.35 10.98
N GLU A 147 -0.76 -5.18 11.63
CA GLU A 147 -1.62 -4.81 12.76
C GLU A 147 -3.11 -4.88 12.37
N SER A 148 -3.43 -4.56 11.11
CA SER A 148 -4.79 -4.65 10.58
C SER A 148 -5.35 -6.08 10.52
N ASN A 149 -4.50 -7.10 10.58
CA ASN A 149 -4.90 -8.51 10.61
C ASN A 149 -5.12 -9.04 12.04
N VAL A 150 -4.75 -8.28 13.07
CA VAL A 150 -4.88 -8.68 14.46
C VAL A 150 -6.30 -8.38 14.94
N MET A 151 -7.19 -9.35 14.80
CA MET A 151 -8.62 -9.20 15.10
C MET A 151 -8.95 -9.32 16.60
N ASP A 152 -8.15 -10.07 17.37
CA ASP A 152 -8.37 -10.32 18.80
C ASP A 152 -7.06 -10.63 19.56
N SER A 153 -7.08 -10.38 20.87
CA SER A 153 -6.00 -10.60 21.84
C SER A 153 -5.45 -12.03 21.85
N SER A 154 -6.30 -13.02 21.57
CA SER A 154 -5.93 -14.43 21.47
C SER A 154 -4.90 -14.71 20.36
N PHE A 155 -4.87 -13.89 19.31
CA PHE A 155 -3.92 -13.99 18.21
C PHE A 155 -2.49 -13.64 18.67
N LEU A 156 -2.36 -12.53 19.40
CA LEU A 156 -1.07 -12.06 19.93
C LEU A 156 -0.49 -13.03 20.95
N GLU A 157 -1.34 -13.66 21.77
CA GLU A 157 -0.89 -14.67 22.74
C GLU A 157 -0.25 -15.88 22.05
N ARG A 158 -0.89 -16.37 20.97
CA ARG A 158 -0.36 -17.48 20.16
C ARG A 158 0.96 -17.09 19.48
N MET A 159 1.03 -15.90 18.90
CA MET A 159 2.27 -15.38 18.31
C MET A 159 3.39 -15.25 19.35
N ASN A 160 3.12 -14.68 20.52
CA ASN A 160 4.11 -14.57 21.59
C ASN A 160 4.64 -15.95 22.03
N THR A 161 3.76 -16.95 22.10
CA THR A 161 4.16 -18.32 22.45
C THR A 161 5.03 -18.93 21.35
N LEU A 162 4.67 -18.73 20.08
CA LEU A 162 5.44 -19.19 18.93
C LEU A 162 6.83 -18.53 18.87
N LEU A 163 6.89 -17.21 19.05
CA LEU A 163 8.14 -16.46 18.99
C LEU A 163 9.09 -16.83 20.14
N ALA A 164 8.53 -17.12 21.32
CA ALA A 164 9.30 -17.47 22.51
C ALA A 164 9.77 -18.94 22.52
N ASN A 165 8.91 -19.88 22.09
CA ASN A 165 9.14 -21.31 22.26
C ASN A 165 9.31 -22.08 20.96
N GLY A 166 8.98 -21.48 19.81
CA GLY A 166 8.90 -22.19 18.52
C GLY A 166 7.69 -23.12 18.40
N GLU A 167 6.72 -23.03 19.33
CA GLU A 167 5.51 -23.84 19.35
C GLU A 167 4.31 -23.08 19.95
N VAL A 168 3.09 -23.54 19.65
CA VAL A 168 1.85 -23.03 20.26
C VAL A 168 1.13 -24.19 20.92
N ARG A 169 0.84 -24.07 22.22
CA ARG A 169 0.16 -25.11 22.98
C ARG A 169 -1.28 -25.30 22.49
N GLY A 170 -1.68 -26.56 22.32
CA GLY A 170 -3.01 -26.93 21.84
C GLY A 170 -3.27 -26.66 20.37
N LEU A 171 -2.24 -26.28 19.60
CA LEU A 171 -2.38 -26.09 18.15
C LEU A 171 -2.49 -27.42 17.40
N PHE A 172 -1.70 -28.42 17.81
CA PHE A 172 -1.74 -29.79 17.29
C PHE A 172 -2.23 -30.74 18.38
N GLU A 173 -3.44 -31.28 18.21
CA GLU A 173 -4.04 -32.21 19.17
C GLU A 173 -4.62 -33.44 18.46
N GLY A 174 -4.79 -34.54 19.21
CA GLY A 174 -5.44 -35.76 18.73
C GLY A 174 -4.87 -36.31 17.41
N ASP A 175 -5.73 -36.42 16.41
CA ASP A 175 -5.38 -36.95 15.09
C ASP A 175 -4.38 -36.05 14.34
N GLU A 176 -4.44 -34.73 14.54
CA GLU A 176 -3.53 -33.78 13.89
C GLU A 176 -2.10 -33.91 14.42
N TYR A 177 -1.94 -34.18 15.72
CA TYR A 177 -0.64 -34.43 16.35
C TYR A 177 -0.03 -35.73 15.82
N SER A 178 -0.85 -36.78 15.70
CA SER A 178 -0.40 -38.06 15.13
C SER A 178 0.02 -37.91 13.67
N ALA A 179 -0.74 -37.14 12.88
CA ALA A 179 -0.39 -36.83 11.49
C ALA A 179 0.91 -36.01 11.40
N LEU A 180 1.10 -35.03 12.28
CA LEU A 180 2.32 -34.24 12.35
C LEU A 180 3.55 -35.12 12.61
N LEU A 181 3.50 -36.01 13.59
CA LEU A 181 4.63 -36.88 13.93
C LEU A 181 5.03 -37.80 12.79
N ASN A 182 4.07 -38.30 12.02
CA ASN A 182 4.35 -39.10 10.82
C ASN A 182 5.11 -38.27 9.77
N LEU A 183 4.68 -37.02 9.52
CA LEU A 183 5.38 -36.11 8.61
C LEU A 183 6.78 -35.74 9.12
N CYS A 184 6.94 -35.54 10.43
CA CYS A 184 8.26 -35.30 11.03
C CYS A 184 9.18 -36.49 10.87
N LYS A 185 8.67 -37.72 10.99
CA LYS A 185 9.46 -38.93 10.79
C LYS A 185 9.97 -39.04 9.36
N GLU A 186 9.12 -38.77 8.39
CA GLU A 186 9.51 -38.70 6.98
C GLU A 186 10.52 -37.57 6.69
N GLY A 187 10.35 -36.41 7.33
CA GLY A 187 11.28 -35.28 7.24
C GLY A 187 12.66 -35.59 7.83
N ALA A 188 12.71 -36.18 9.02
CA ALA A 188 13.93 -36.59 9.69
C ALA A 188 14.68 -37.67 8.89
N GLN A 189 13.96 -38.65 8.35
CA GLN A 189 14.54 -39.69 7.49
C GLN A 189 15.16 -39.11 6.21
N ARG A 190 14.53 -38.10 5.60
CA ARG A 190 15.11 -37.38 4.45
C ARG A 190 16.43 -36.67 4.79
N GLN A 191 16.61 -36.25 6.03
CA GLN A 191 17.87 -35.67 6.54
C GLN A 191 18.85 -36.73 7.07
N GLY A 192 18.54 -38.02 6.94
CA GLY A 192 19.37 -39.13 7.42
C GLY A 192 19.33 -39.35 8.94
N LEU A 193 18.36 -38.75 9.64
CA LEU A 193 18.16 -38.91 11.07
C LEU A 193 17.15 -40.05 11.33
N MET A 194 17.51 -40.97 12.23
CA MET A 194 16.61 -42.01 12.72
C MET A 194 16.10 -41.60 14.10
N LEU A 195 14.86 -41.14 14.15
CA LEU A 195 14.17 -40.74 15.37
C LEU A 195 13.02 -41.72 15.64
N ASP A 196 13.04 -42.36 16.80
CA ASP A 196 12.14 -43.47 17.12
C ASP A 196 11.06 -43.09 18.14
N SER A 197 11.29 -42.06 18.95
CA SER A 197 10.31 -41.58 19.93
C SER A 197 9.56 -40.33 19.45
N ASN A 198 8.30 -40.22 19.86
CA ASN A 198 7.46 -39.04 19.57
C ASN A 198 8.08 -37.76 20.12
N ASP A 199 8.71 -37.81 21.29
CA ASP A 199 9.36 -36.65 21.91
C ASP A 199 10.58 -36.18 21.11
N GLU A 200 11.37 -37.10 20.57
CA GLU A 200 12.51 -36.76 19.70
C GLU A 200 12.06 -36.17 18.38
N LEU A 201 11.01 -36.72 17.77
CA LEU A 201 10.41 -36.21 16.53
C LEU A 201 9.88 -34.79 16.73
N TYR A 202 9.20 -34.54 17.84
CA TYR A 202 8.63 -33.23 18.14
C TYR A 202 9.71 -32.19 18.52
N LYS A 203 10.76 -32.61 19.25
CA LYS A 203 11.94 -31.76 19.47
C LYS A 203 12.64 -31.42 18.16
N TRP A 204 12.81 -32.39 17.27
CA TRP A 204 13.39 -32.17 15.95
C TRP A 204 12.55 -31.17 15.16
N PHE A 205 11.22 -31.32 15.14
CA PHE A 205 10.29 -30.39 14.51
C PHE A 205 10.44 -28.95 15.02
N THR A 206 10.48 -28.78 16.34
CA THR A 206 10.68 -27.46 16.98
C THR A 206 12.03 -26.88 16.59
N ILE A 207 13.08 -27.69 16.55
CA ILE A 207 14.41 -27.28 16.09
C ILE A 207 14.40 -26.87 14.62
N GLN A 208 13.65 -27.55 13.74
CA GLN A 208 13.51 -27.17 12.33
C GLN A 208 12.82 -25.81 12.18
N ILE A 209 11.75 -25.55 12.94
CA ILE A 209 11.04 -24.26 12.96
C ILE A 209 11.98 -23.13 13.41
N ILE A 210 12.82 -23.40 14.41
CA ILE A 210 13.76 -22.41 14.96
C ILE A 210 14.95 -22.17 14.01
N ASN A 211 15.39 -23.21 13.27
CA ASN A 211 16.58 -23.18 12.42
C ASN A 211 16.31 -22.82 10.95
N ILE A 212 15.23 -22.09 10.64
CA ILE A 212 14.98 -21.59 9.28
C ILE A 212 16.21 -20.78 8.83
N LYS A 213 17.03 -21.37 7.95
CA LYS A 213 18.26 -20.75 7.43
C LYS A 213 18.24 -20.59 5.92
N LYS A 214 18.73 -19.42 5.49
CA LYS A 214 19.09 -18.91 4.15
C LYS A 214 17.97 -18.32 3.31
N MET A 215 18.03 -17.00 3.17
CA MET A 215 16.94 -16.12 2.79
C MET A 215 17.06 -15.53 1.37
N ASP A 216 17.92 -16.09 0.52
CA ASP A 216 18.23 -15.49 -0.79
C ASP A 216 17.02 -15.46 -1.74
N GLN A 217 15.97 -16.24 -1.45
CA GLN A 217 14.78 -16.41 -2.26
C GLN A 217 13.53 -15.65 -1.74
N PHE A 218 13.51 -15.23 -0.48
CA PHE A 218 12.39 -14.50 0.14
C PHE A 218 12.66 -13.01 0.37
N MET A 219 13.91 -12.62 0.20
CA MET A 219 14.30 -11.21 0.13
C MET A 219 13.53 -10.50 -0.99
N TYR A 220 13.11 -11.20 -2.05
CA TYR A 220 12.35 -10.65 -3.18
C TYR A 220 10.93 -10.16 -2.81
N PRO A 221 10.01 -10.97 -2.24
CA PRO A 221 8.71 -10.48 -1.79
C PRO A 221 8.80 -9.42 -0.66
N ILE A 222 9.86 -9.43 0.13
CA ILE A 222 10.08 -8.44 1.20
C ILE A 222 10.65 -7.13 0.66
N LEU A 223 11.60 -7.20 -0.28
CA LEU A 223 12.05 -6.10 -1.11
C LEU A 223 10.86 -5.49 -1.83
N THR A 224 10.03 -6.30 -2.48
CA THR A 224 8.76 -5.87 -3.07
C THR A 224 7.89 -5.18 -2.04
N ASN A 225 7.72 -5.69 -0.82
CA ASN A 225 6.93 -5.01 0.21
C ASN A 225 7.55 -3.69 0.70
N LEU A 226 8.88 -3.62 0.86
CA LEU A 226 9.59 -2.43 1.36
C LEU A 226 9.84 -1.38 0.27
N LEU A 227 9.93 -1.80 -1.00
CA LEU A 227 10.18 -0.98 -2.19
C LEU A 227 8.88 -0.66 -2.93
N CYS A 228 7.83 -1.45 -2.77
CA CYS A 228 6.46 -1.00 -3.01
C CYS A 228 6.08 -0.10 -1.85
N GLU A 229 6.46 1.17 -1.98
CA GLU A 229 5.58 2.22 -1.51
C GLU A 229 4.16 1.93 -2.04
N PRO A 230 3.17 1.92 -1.14
CA PRO A 230 2.36 3.08 -0.88
C PRO A 230 3.15 3.81 0.23
N LEU A 231 3.63 5.06 0.13
CA LEU A 231 2.82 6.27 -0.01
C LEU A 231 3.65 7.59 -0.14
N LYS A 232 4.36 7.87 -1.23
CA LYS A 232 4.56 9.30 -1.57
C LYS A 232 3.26 9.94 -2.03
N ASN A 233 2.43 9.14 -2.68
CA ASN A 233 1.15 9.52 -3.21
C ASN A 233 0.00 9.49 -2.20
N GLN A 234 0.19 9.64 -0.88
CA GLN A 234 -0.97 9.86 0.00
C GLN A 234 -0.96 11.21 0.68
N LEU A 235 -2.08 11.90 0.53
CA LEU A 235 -2.31 13.19 1.15
C LEU A 235 -3.52 13.10 2.07
N LYS A 236 -3.45 13.86 3.17
CA LYS A 236 -4.54 14.00 4.12
C LYS A 236 -5.57 14.98 3.56
N VAL A 237 -6.82 14.55 3.46
CA VAL A 237 -7.95 15.39 3.05
C VAL A 237 -8.12 16.51 4.07
N GLN A 238 -8.19 17.74 3.57
CA GLN A 238 -8.45 18.93 4.34
C GLN A 238 -9.64 19.68 3.75
N ASP A 239 -10.63 20.00 4.59
CA ASP A 239 -11.70 20.94 4.23
C ASP A 239 -11.24 22.39 4.52
N ASP A 240 -11.01 23.18 3.47
CA ASP A 240 -10.74 24.62 3.59
C ASP A 240 -11.65 25.43 2.67
N LYS A 241 -12.63 26.09 3.29
CA LYS A 241 -13.60 26.94 2.60
C LYS A 241 -13.00 28.23 2.01
N LYS A 242 -11.73 28.53 2.27
CA LYS A 242 -11.02 29.69 1.69
C LYS A 242 -10.49 29.42 0.29
N VAL A 243 -10.43 28.16 -0.12
CA VAL A 243 -10.00 27.74 -1.46
C VAL A 243 -11.26 27.38 -2.24
N GLU A 244 -11.62 28.24 -3.20
CA GLU A 244 -12.75 27.97 -4.08
C GLU A 244 -12.33 26.98 -5.17
N LEU A 245 -12.84 25.74 -5.06
CA LEU A 245 -12.60 24.65 -6.00
C LEU A 245 -13.91 24.21 -6.63
N ASP A 246 -13.87 23.99 -7.94
CA ASP A 246 -14.96 23.31 -8.65
C ASP A 246 -14.90 21.79 -8.42
N ASN A 247 -15.81 21.05 -9.05
CA ASN A 247 -15.93 19.60 -8.87
C ASN A 247 -14.89 18.78 -9.65
N CYS A 248 -13.96 19.43 -10.35
CA CYS A 248 -12.91 18.76 -11.13
C CYS A 248 -11.50 19.10 -10.63
N THR A 249 -11.36 19.96 -9.62
CA THR A 249 -10.06 20.51 -9.21
C THR A 249 -9.75 20.21 -7.75
N VAL A 250 -8.48 19.91 -7.46
CA VAL A 250 -7.93 19.76 -6.11
C VAL A 250 -6.69 20.61 -5.92
N ALA A 251 -6.51 21.18 -4.74
CA ALA A 251 -5.38 22.04 -4.43
C ALA A 251 -4.35 21.35 -3.53
N ILE A 252 -3.08 21.55 -3.85
CA ILE A 252 -1.94 20.96 -3.15
C ILE A 252 -0.83 22.01 -3.03
N GLU A 253 -0.05 21.96 -1.95
CA GLU A 253 1.12 22.84 -1.77
C GLU A 253 2.24 22.51 -2.77
N PRO A 254 2.96 23.51 -3.32
CA PRO A 254 4.05 23.27 -4.27
C PRO A 254 5.12 22.26 -3.82
N TYR A 255 5.41 22.18 -2.50
CA TYR A 255 6.35 21.19 -1.99
C TYR A 255 5.87 19.75 -2.25
N ASN A 256 4.63 19.44 -1.87
CA ASN A 256 4.01 18.13 -2.13
C ASN A 256 3.95 17.84 -3.64
N MET A 257 3.64 18.84 -4.48
CA MET A 257 3.63 18.66 -5.93
C MET A 257 5.00 18.25 -6.47
N ALA A 258 6.07 18.90 -6.00
CA ALA A 258 7.43 18.55 -6.39
C ALA A 258 7.80 17.12 -5.96
N GLU A 259 7.44 16.71 -4.74
CA GLU A 259 7.67 15.34 -4.26
C GLU A 259 6.91 14.28 -5.09
N LEU A 260 5.73 14.64 -5.57
CA LEU A 260 4.86 13.78 -6.40
C LEU A 260 5.21 13.83 -7.90
N ASN A 261 6.18 14.64 -8.33
CA ASN A 261 6.47 14.93 -9.74
C ASN A 261 5.23 15.41 -10.52
N LEU A 262 4.39 16.22 -9.85
CA LEU A 262 3.22 16.87 -10.42
C LEU A 262 3.56 18.31 -10.80
N LEU A 263 2.99 18.76 -11.91
CA LEU A 263 2.99 20.14 -12.37
C LEU A 263 1.59 20.74 -12.20
N ASP A 264 1.52 22.07 -12.17
CA ASP A 264 0.23 22.76 -12.14
C ASP A 264 -0.61 22.38 -13.37
N ASN A 265 -1.87 22.04 -13.14
CA ASN A 265 -2.83 21.52 -14.11
C ASN A 265 -2.55 20.10 -14.65
N ASP A 266 -1.72 19.31 -13.97
CA ASP A 266 -1.64 17.88 -14.28
C ASP A 266 -2.96 17.16 -13.96
N PHE A 267 -3.27 16.13 -14.74
CA PHE A 267 -4.35 15.22 -14.43
C PHE A 267 -3.91 14.20 -13.41
N VAL A 268 -4.79 13.91 -12.44
CA VAL A 268 -4.55 12.96 -11.36
C VAL A 268 -5.77 12.08 -11.14
N ILE A 269 -5.53 10.82 -10.79
CA ILE A 269 -6.56 9.91 -10.30
C ILE A 269 -6.42 9.84 -8.79
N LEU A 270 -7.47 10.25 -8.08
CA LEU A 270 -7.55 10.08 -6.64
C LEU A 270 -8.27 8.79 -6.31
N ASN A 271 -7.68 8.00 -5.42
CA ASN A 271 -8.26 6.79 -4.85
C ASN A 271 -8.67 7.06 -3.40
N GLY A 272 -9.94 6.85 -3.12
CA GLY A 272 -10.57 7.05 -1.82
C GLY A 272 -10.81 5.74 -1.08
N ARG A 273 -11.90 5.70 -0.32
CA ARG A 273 -12.34 4.50 0.42
C ARG A 273 -13.32 3.68 -0.41
N LYS A 274 -13.54 2.43 0.02
CA LYS A 274 -14.44 1.48 -0.64
C LYS A 274 -14.21 1.36 -2.15
N LEU A 275 -12.94 1.36 -2.56
CA LEU A 275 -12.51 1.23 -3.97
C LEU A 275 -13.05 2.34 -4.89
N ARG A 276 -13.47 3.49 -4.34
CA ARG A 276 -13.88 4.63 -5.14
C ARG A 276 -12.68 5.40 -5.64
N GLU A 277 -12.72 5.78 -6.91
CA GLU A 277 -11.73 6.64 -7.54
C GLU A 277 -12.41 7.69 -8.43
N THR A 278 -11.70 8.79 -8.69
CA THR A 278 -12.16 9.84 -9.61
C THR A 278 -10.99 10.55 -10.25
N ILE A 279 -11.21 11.18 -11.40
CA ILE A 279 -10.20 11.94 -12.14
C ILE A 279 -10.35 13.45 -11.89
N LEU A 280 -9.24 14.11 -11.61
CA LEU A 280 -9.19 15.49 -11.17
C LEU A 280 -7.98 16.22 -11.80
N VAL A 281 -8.02 17.54 -11.75
CA VAL A 281 -6.90 18.42 -12.09
C VAL A 281 -6.28 18.90 -10.79
N VAL A 282 -4.96 18.77 -10.67
CA VAL A 282 -4.22 19.35 -9.53
C VAL A 282 -3.88 20.81 -9.82
N ILE A 283 -4.11 21.68 -8.85
CA ILE A 283 -3.62 23.06 -8.86
C ILE A 283 -2.68 23.32 -7.70
N GLN A 284 -1.72 24.21 -7.95
CA GLN A 284 -0.82 24.71 -6.93
C GLN A 284 -1.50 25.79 -6.07
N ASP A 285 -1.48 25.64 -4.75
CA ASP A 285 -1.91 26.67 -3.82
C ASP A 285 -1.00 26.71 -2.58
N GLU A 286 -0.32 27.84 -2.36
CA GLU A 286 0.61 28.06 -1.24
C GLU A 286 -0.08 28.14 0.13
N ARG A 287 -1.42 28.24 0.16
CA ARG A 287 -2.20 28.24 1.41
C ARG A 287 -2.48 26.83 1.92
N CYS A 288 -2.22 25.81 1.09
CA CYS A 288 -2.31 24.41 1.48
C CYS A 288 -1.25 24.08 2.54
N VAL A 289 -1.59 23.16 3.45
CA VAL A 289 -0.64 22.61 4.41
C VAL A 289 0.14 21.47 3.76
N ALA A 290 1.42 21.31 4.14
CA ALA A 290 2.23 20.18 3.75
C ALA A 290 1.53 18.85 4.10
N ASP A 291 1.73 17.82 3.26
CA ASP A 291 1.03 16.53 3.30
C ASP A 291 -0.51 16.57 3.19
N CYS A 292 -1.12 17.74 2.91
CA CYS A 292 -2.56 17.86 2.73
C CYS A 292 -2.98 18.04 1.26
N ILE A 293 -4.23 17.68 1.00
CA ILE A 293 -4.94 17.93 -0.26
C ILE A 293 -6.29 18.54 0.07
N ILE A 294 -6.59 19.68 -0.56
CA ILE A 294 -7.86 20.37 -0.40
C ILE A 294 -8.79 19.95 -1.55
N MET A 295 -9.99 19.54 -1.19
CA MET A 295 -11.03 19.11 -2.12
C MET A 295 -12.41 19.45 -1.57
N ASN A 296 -13.35 19.74 -2.46
CA ASN A 296 -14.69 20.12 -2.05
C ASN A 296 -15.53 18.92 -1.60
N HIS A 297 -16.70 19.21 -1.01
CA HIS A 297 -17.60 18.19 -0.46
C HIS A 297 -18.20 17.22 -1.50
N ILE A 298 -18.22 17.57 -2.78
CA ILE A 298 -18.71 16.68 -3.85
C ILE A 298 -17.64 15.64 -4.17
N ILE A 299 -16.38 16.07 -4.34
CA ILE A 299 -15.23 15.18 -4.54
C ILE A 299 -15.09 14.22 -3.34
N GLN A 300 -15.25 14.74 -2.12
CA GLN A 300 -15.22 13.90 -0.90
C GLN A 300 -16.30 12.82 -0.89
N LYS A 301 -17.51 13.13 -1.37
CA LYS A 301 -18.60 12.14 -1.50
C LYS A 301 -18.27 11.08 -2.54
N ASN A 302 -17.76 11.47 -3.72
CA ASN A 302 -17.37 10.51 -4.76
C ASN A 302 -16.31 9.53 -4.25
N LEU A 303 -15.32 10.04 -3.51
CA LEU A 303 -14.24 9.24 -2.91
C LEU A 303 -14.62 8.53 -1.59
N GLN A 304 -15.81 8.77 -1.04
CA GLN A 304 -16.25 8.31 0.29
C GLN A 304 -15.25 8.63 1.42
N VAL A 305 -14.73 9.85 1.40
CA VAL A 305 -13.79 10.38 2.39
C VAL A 305 -14.37 11.59 3.12
N HIS A 306 -13.73 11.94 4.24
CA HIS A 306 -14.06 13.09 5.07
C HIS A 306 -12.76 13.78 5.47
N ASP A 307 -12.88 14.98 6.06
CA ASP A 307 -11.75 15.69 6.65
C ASP A 307 -10.92 14.76 7.54
N GLY A 308 -9.60 14.80 7.34
CA GLY A 308 -8.63 13.99 8.05
C GLY A 308 -8.43 12.56 7.54
N HIS A 309 -9.25 12.06 6.62
CA HIS A 309 -8.95 10.81 5.91
C HIS A 309 -7.77 10.98 4.96
N ARG A 310 -7.19 9.87 4.50
CA ARG A 310 -6.13 9.86 3.48
C ARG A 310 -6.68 9.38 2.14
N VAL A 311 -6.17 9.96 1.07
CA VAL A 311 -6.45 9.59 -0.33
C VAL A 311 -5.15 9.37 -1.07
N THR A 312 -5.14 8.42 -1.99
CA THR A 312 -3.97 8.13 -2.81
C THR A 312 -4.04 8.89 -4.15
N ILE A 313 -2.99 9.61 -4.55
CA ILE A 313 -2.92 10.48 -5.74
C ILE A 313 -1.98 9.94 -6.82
N ASN A 314 -2.51 9.53 -7.97
CA ASN A 314 -1.71 9.01 -9.06
C ASN A 314 -1.74 9.94 -10.26
N LYS A 315 -0.57 10.32 -10.80
CA LYS A 315 -0.49 11.11 -12.03
C LYS A 315 -1.12 10.36 -13.21
N CYS A 316 -2.09 10.97 -13.85
CA CYS A 316 -2.72 10.46 -15.06
C CYS A 316 -2.00 11.02 -16.29
N LYS A 317 -1.37 10.13 -17.08
CA LYS A 317 -0.55 10.53 -18.23
C LYS A 317 -1.36 10.85 -19.48
N GLN A 318 -2.55 10.26 -19.62
CA GLN A 318 -3.38 10.35 -20.81
C GLN A 318 -4.86 10.37 -20.43
N ILE A 319 -5.58 11.37 -20.93
CA ILE A 319 -7.03 11.43 -20.90
C ILE A 319 -7.56 11.24 -22.32
N VAL A 320 -8.59 10.41 -22.44
CA VAL A 320 -9.30 10.18 -23.69
C VAL A 320 -10.54 11.06 -23.71
N GLU A 321 -10.92 11.54 -24.89
CA GLU A 321 -12.20 12.23 -25.08
C GLU A 321 -13.34 11.22 -25.04
N CYS A 322 -14.36 11.52 -24.24
CA CYS A 322 -15.55 10.70 -24.15
C CYS A 322 -16.35 10.80 -25.45
N LYS A 323 -16.67 9.65 -26.04
CA LYS A 323 -17.62 9.58 -27.17
C LYS A 323 -19.05 9.67 -26.67
N LEU A 324 -19.31 9.00 -25.55
CA LEU A 324 -20.62 8.96 -24.91
C LEU A 324 -20.46 8.98 -23.40
N ILE A 325 -21.34 9.72 -22.74
CA ILE A 325 -21.55 9.64 -21.30
C ILE A 325 -23.04 9.44 -21.03
N LYS A 326 -23.38 8.51 -20.14
CA LYS A 326 -24.75 8.30 -19.66
C LYS A 326 -24.87 8.89 -18.27
N ILE A 327 -25.82 9.80 -18.09
CA ILE A 327 -26.02 10.54 -16.83
C ILE A 327 -27.50 10.50 -16.48
N LEU A 328 -27.82 10.06 -15.27
CA LEU A 328 -29.19 9.99 -14.78
C LEU A 328 -29.33 10.76 -13.45
N PRO A 329 -30.47 11.42 -13.23
CA PRO A 329 -30.75 12.08 -11.95
C PRO A 329 -31.22 11.07 -10.90
N THR A 330 -31.17 11.47 -9.62
CA THR A 330 -31.75 10.67 -8.54
C THR A 330 -33.26 10.83 -8.44
N GLU A 331 -33.97 9.78 -8.03
CA GLU A 331 -35.43 9.81 -7.86
C GLU A 331 -35.90 10.94 -6.95
N SER A 332 -35.29 11.11 -5.77
CA SER A 332 -35.72 12.12 -4.79
C SER A 332 -35.57 13.55 -5.30
N SER A 333 -34.55 13.80 -6.12
CA SER A 333 -34.25 15.14 -6.63
C SER A 333 -35.01 15.42 -7.93
N PHE A 334 -35.20 14.41 -8.78
CA PHE A 334 -35.94 14.54 -10.03
C PHE A 334 -37.44 14.74 -9.83
N LYS A 335 -38.05 14.12 -8.81
CA LYS A 335 -39.49 14.30 -8.48
C LYS A 335 -39.87 15.76 -8.17
N LYS A 336 -38.89 16.62 -7.87
CA LYS A 336 -39.11 18.02 -7.46
C LYS A 336 -39.26 18.99 -8.63
N ILE A 337 -38.98 18.54 -9.85
CA ILE A 337 -38.95 19.40 -11.03
C ILE A 337 -39.64 18.74 -12.22
N THR A 338 -40.05 19.55 -13.18
CA THR A 338 -40.54 19.08 -14.48
C THR A 338 -39.60 19.65 -15.54
N ILE A 339 -38.75 18.80 -16.10
CA ILE A 339 -37.78 19.15 -17.14
C ILE A 339 -37.83 18.11 -18.25
N THR A 340 -37.67 18.54 -19.50
CA THR A 340 -37.52 17.64 -20.64
C THR A 340 -36.09 17.07 -20.70
N ASN A 341 -35.91 15.92 -21.37
CA ASN A 341 -34.57 15.33 -21.55
C ASN A 341 -33.62 16.28 -22.30
N ASP A 342 -34.13 17.09 -23.22
CA ASP A 342 -33.30 18.06 -23.96
C ASP A 342 -32.86 19.25 -23.10
N GLU A 343 -33.76 19.77 -22.25
CA GLU A 343 -33.39 20.81 -21.27
C GLU A 343 -32.39 20.29 -20.24
N MET A 344 -32.56 19.05 -19.77
CA MET A 344 -31.61 18.39 -18.88
C MET A 344 -30.24 18.25 -19.54
N ARG A 345 -30.19 17.73 -20.77
CA ARG A 345 -28.97 17.60 -21.57
C ARG A 345 -28.26 18.94 -21.73
N ASN A 346 -28.99 20.01 -22.06
CA ASN A 346 -28.43 21.35 -22.21
C ASN A 346 -27.87 21.89 -20.89
N THR A 347 -28.55 21.64 -19.78
CA THR A 347 -28.08 22.04 -18.45
C THR A 347 -26.80 21.31 -18.07
N ILE A 348 -26.71 20.01 -18.34
CA ILE A 348 -25.49 19.22 -18.09
C ILE A 348 -24.33 19.71 -18.97
N LYS A 349 -24.58 20.04 -20.24
CA LYS A 349 -23.56 20.65 -21.12
C LYS A 349 -23.04 21.97 -20.55
N GLN A 350 -23.93 22.82 -20.05
CA GLN A 350 -23.56 24.09 -19.42
C GLN A 350 -22.72 23.87 -18.15
N TYR A 351 -23.09 22.89 -17.32
CA TYR A 351 -22.32 22.51 -16.13
C TYR A 351 -20.88 22.12 -16.50
N PHE A 352 -20.68 21.20 -17.43
CA PHE A 352 -19.32 20.81 -17.84
C PHE A 352 -18.54 21.98 -18.44
N SER A 353 -19.19 22.83 -19.25
CA SER A 353 -18.53 24.01 -19.82
C SER A 353 -18.11 25.07 -18.80
N ALA A 354 -18.67 25.03 -17.58
CA ALA A 354 -18.36 25.97 -16.51
C ALA A 354 -17.22 25.47 -15.60
N LEU A 355 -16.85 24.18 -15.68
CA LEU A 355 -15.70 23.64 -14.96
C LEU A 355 -14.41 24.16 -15.56
N ARG A 356 -13.35 24.26 -14.74
CA ARG A 356 -11.99 24.54 -15.20
C ARG A 356 -11.58 23.58 -16.29
N GLU A 357 -11.97 22.32 -16.13
CA GLU A 357 -11.72 21.26 -17.08
C GLU A 357 -12.90 20.27 -17.11
N SER A 358 -13.44 20.02 -18.30
CA SER A 358 -14.61 19.17 -18.49
C SER A 358 -14.27 17.69 -18.38
N ILE A 359 -13.90 17.21 -17.19
CA ILE A 359 -13.54 15.81 -16.95
C ILE A 359 -14.54 15.13 -16.01
N THR A 360 -14.68 13.82 -16.16
CA THR A 360 -15.54 13.00 -15.29
C THR A 360 -15.06 11.55 -15.25
N HIS A 361 -15.40 10.86 -14.16
CA HIS A 361 -15.28 9.42 -14.00
C HIS A 361 -16.68 8.75 -13.98
N LYS A 362 -16.75 7.47 -14.33
CA LYS A 362 -17.91 6.60 -14.11
C LYS A 362 -18.21 6.57 -12.61
N ASP A 363 -19.47 6.58 -12.24
CA ASP A 363 -19.94 6.61 -10.85
C ASP A 363 -19.70 7.93 -10.10
N ASP A 364 -19.12 8.95 -10.74
CA ASP A 364 -19.08 10.29 -10.15
C ASP A 364 -20.49 10.84 -9.97
N ILE A 365 -20.68 11.53 -8.85
CA ILE A 365 -21.88 12.27 -8.53
C ILE A 365 -21.57 13.76 -8.58
N PHE A 366 -22.52 14.54 -9.08
CA PHE A 366 -22.47 16.00 -9.01
C PHE A 366 -23.88 16.58 -8.80
N THR A 367 -23.95 17.87 -8.51
CA THR A 367 -25.21 18.56 -8.23
C THR A 367 -25.33 19.80 -9.08
N ILE A 368 -26.49 19.99 -9.72
CA ILE A 368 -26.82 21.20 -10.48
C ILE A 368 -28.08 21.82 -9.88
N CYS A 369 -28.06 23.14 -9.66
CA CYS A 369 -29.24 23.89 -9.27
C CYS A 369 -30.09 24.22 -10.51
N ILE A 370 -31.31 23.69 -10.59
CA ILE A 370 -32.28 23.97 -11.65
C ILE A 370 -33.54 24.54 -11.00
N ASN A 371 -33.98 25.73 -11.42
CA ASN A 371 -35.20 26.37 -10.92
C ASN A 371 -35.30 26.35 -9.39
N THR A 372 -34.23 26.74 -8.68
CA THR A 372 -34.09 26.74 -7.20
C THR A 372 -34.03 25.38 -6.51
N HIS A 373 -33.98 24.28 -7.27
CA HIS A 373 -33.87 22.93 -6.75
C HIS A 373 -32.51 22.33 -7.09
N ASP A 374 -31.86 21.75 -6.09
CA ASP A 374 -30.62 21.00 -6.27
C ASP A 374 -30.93 19.59 -6.78
N ILE A 375 -30.43 19.29 -7.97
CA ILE A 375 -30.60 18.00 -8.62
C ILE A 375 -29.29 17.25 -8.62
N VAL A 376 -29.33 16.05 -8.07
CA VAL A 376 -28.17 15.17 -7.96
C VAL A 376 -28.16 14.26 -9.18
N PHE A 377 -27.03 14.26 -9.89
CA PHE A 377 -26.79 13.43 -11.06
C PHE A 377 -25.67 12.44 -10.75
N LYS A 378 -25.77 11.23 -11.30
CA LYS A 378 -24.68 10.25 -11.30
C LYS A 378 -24.31 9.90 -12.74
N VAL A 379 -23.02 9.81 -13.00
CA VAL A 379 -22.48 9.30 -14.26
C VAL A 379 -22.54 7.78 -14.23
N ILE A 380 -23.42 7.21 -15.04
CA ILE A 380 -23.64 5.76 -15.09
C ILE A 380 -22.61 5.08 -15.96
N GLU A 381 -22.21 5.75 -17.05
CA GLU A 381 -21.36 5.16 -18.07
C GLU A 381 -20.52 6.24 -18.75
N THR A 382 -19.29 5.87 -19.10
CA THR A 382 -18.35 6.65 -19.89
C THR A 382 -17.72 5.72 -20.94
N ASP A 383 -17.70 6.14 -22.20
CA ASP A 383 -17.11 5.38 -23.32
C ASP A 383 -16.02 6.22 -24.00
N PRO A 384 -14.81 5.69 -24.27
CA PRO A 384 -14.38 4.27 -24.18
C PRO A 384 -13.65 3.85 -22.89
N SER A 385 -13.51 4.76 -21.94
CA SER A 385 -12.77 4.54 -20.69
C SER A 385 -13.66 4.88 -19.50
N LEU A 386 -13.32 4.38 -18.31
CA LEU A 386 -13.99 4.70 -17.04
C LEU A 386 -13.92 6.19 -16.68
N TYR A 387 -13.04 6.94 -17.33
CA TYR A 387 -12.96 8.39 -17.19
C TYR A 387 -12.54 9.03 -18.50
N GLY A 388 -12.85 10.31 -18.64
CA GLY A 388 -12.40 11.07 -19.80
C GLY A 388 -12.84 12.51 -19.78
N ARG A 389 -12.50 13.19 -20.88
CA ARG A 389 -12.87 14.58 -21.15
C ARG A 389 -14.17 14.65 -21.93
N VAL A 390 -15.13 15.39 -21.41
CA VAL A 390 -16.39 15.74 -22.05
C VAL A 390 -16.16 16.94 -22.97
N THR A 391 -16.29 16.73 -24.28
CA THR A 391 -16.13 17.77 -25.31
C THR A 391 -17.49 18.13 -25.91
N GLN A 392 -17.49 19.05 -26.89
CA GLN A 392 -18.72 19.41 -27.61
C GLN A 392 -19.29 18.24 -28.44
N ASP A 393 -18.42 17.32 -28.85
CA ASP A 393 -18.75 16.14 -29.66
C ASP A 393 -19.22 14.95 -28.80
N THR A 394 -19.03 15.00 -27.47
CA THR A 394 -19.49 13.95 -26.56
C THR A 394 -21.02 13.86 -26.56
N VAL A 395 -21.53 12.66 -26.82
CA VAL A 395 -22.97 12.36 -26.75
C VAL A 395 -23.38 12.20 -25.28
N ILE A 396 -24.18 13.15 -24.78
CA ILE A 396 -24.75 13.07 -23.43
C ILE A 396 -26.12 12.38 -23.50
N ASN A 397 -26.17 11.15 -23.00
CA ASN A 397 -27.38 10.35 -22.90
C ASN A 397 -28.03 10.50 -21.51
N CYS A 398 -29.26 11.01 -21.48
CA CYS A 398 -30.06 11.20 -20.28
C CYS A 398 -31.28 10.28 -20.22
N GLU A 399 -31.37 9.28 -21.11
CA GLU A 399 -32.49 8.36 -21.18
C GLU A 399 -32.33 7.20 -20.18
N GLY A 400 -33.38 6.97 -19.41
CA GLY A 400 -33.46 5.91 -18.41
C GLY A 400 -34.34 6.32 -17.23
N ASP A 401 -34.65 5.34 -16.37
CA ASP A 401 -35.33 5.62 -15.11
C ASP A 401 -34.37 6.33 -14.14
N PRO A 402 -34.86 7.29 -13.32
CA PRO A 402 -34.03 7.91 -12.28
C PRO A 402 -33.49 6.87 -11.31
N ILE A 403 -32.30 7.14 -10.78
CA ILE A 403 -31.58 6.23 -9.88
C ILE A 403 -32.18 6.32 -8.48
N LYS A 404 -32.37 5.20 -7.80
CA LYS A 404 -32.78 5.23 -6.39
C LYS A 404 -31.67 5.83 -5.53
N ASP A 405 -32.04 6.61 -4.52
CA ASP A 405 -31.07 7.26 -3.64
C ASP A 405 -30.18 6.25 -2.87
N GLU A 406 -30.66 5.03 -2.65
CA GLU A 406 -29.89 3.93 -2.05
C GLU A 406 -28.77 3.45 -2.98
N GLU A 407 -29.01 3.45 -4.30
CA GLU A 407 -28.09 2.97 -5.34
C GLU A 407 -26.99 4.01 -5.70
N LEU A 408 -27.01 5.20 -5.07
CA LEU A 408 -26.00 6.24 -5.29
C LEU A 408 -24.60 5.76 -4.91
N TYR A 409 -24.48 5.11 -3.75
CA TYR A 409 -23.19 4.76 -3.15
C TYR A 409 -22.92 3.25 -3.05
N GLU A 410 -23.90 2.43 -3.44
CA GLU A 410 -23.74 0.98 -3.51
C GLU A 410 -22.78 0.60 -4.65
N GLU A 411 -21.71 -0.10 -4.26
CA GLU A 411 -20.92 -1.08 -5.01
C GLU A 411 -20.03 -1.83 -4.01
#